data_AF-A0A151SL70-F1
#
_entry.id   AF-A0A151SL70-F1
#
_cell.length_a   1.000
_cell.length_b   1.000
_cell.length_c   1.000
_cell.angle_alpha   90.00
_cell.angle_beta   90.00
_cell.angle_gamma   90.00
#
_symmetry.space_group_name_H-M   'P 1'
#
loop_
_entity.id
_entity.type
_entity.pdbx_description
1 polymer ?
#
loop_
_entity_poly.entity_id
_entity_poly.type
_entity_poly.pdbx_seq_one_letter_code
_entity_poly.pdbx_strand_id
1 'polypeptide(L)'
;YQRPPRQHRHRESSNREPNITLPPFHGKDNVETYLDWEMKVEQLFSCHGVSEERKVSLATLSFQGHAMYWWTSLKKERRINHEPQFNI
;
A
#
# COMPACT_ATOMS: atom_id res chain seq x y z
N TYR A 1 -47.88 -25.67 1.74
CA TYR A 1 -46.40 -25.61 1.82
C TYR A 1 -45.92 -24.23 1.38
N GLN A 2 -45.46 -23.39 2.30
CA GLN A 2 -44.86 -22.07 2.00
C GLN A 2 -43.32 -22.21 1.93
N ARG A 3 -42.69 -21.58 0.93
CA ARG A 3 -41.22 -21.54 0.80
C ARG A 3 -40.63 -20.66 1.91
N PRO A 4 -39.50 -21.05 2.53
CA PRO A 4 -38.89 -20.23 3.58
C PRO A 4 -38.36 -18.92 2.98
N PRO A 5 -38.23 -17.85 3.79
CA PRO A 5 -37.69 -16.59 3.34
C PRO A 5 -36.28 -16.84 2.80
N ARG A 6 -36.00 -16.31 1.61
CA ARG A 6 -34.63 -16.22 1.11
C ARG A 6 -33.88 -15.35 2.10
N GLN A 7 -33.15 -15.99 3.02
CA GLN A 7 -32.08 -15.32 3.74
C GLN A 7 -31.18 -14.78 2.64
N HIS A 8 -31.27 -13.47 2.41
CA HIS A 8 -30.19 -12.72 1.82
C HIS A 8 -29.02 -13.06 2.72
N ARG A 9 -28.19 -14.02 2.29
CA ARG A 9 -26.88 -14.24 2.86
C ARG A 9 -26.30 -12.84 2.84
N HIS A 10 -26.21 -12.22 4.01
CA HIS A 10 -25.22 -11.20 4.24
C HIS A 10 -23.96 -11.89 3.78
N ARG A 11 -23.55 -11.59 2.55
CA ARG A 11 -22.20 -11.83 2.10
C ARG A 11 -21.44 -10.97 3.09
N GLU A 12 -20.97 -11.60 4.17
CA GLU A 12 -19.85 -11.08 4.91
C GLU A 12 -18.83 -10.83 3.83
N SER A 13 -18.76 -9.58 3.38
CA SER A 13 -17.68 -9.10 2.56
C SER A 13 -16.51 -9.32 3.48
N SER A 14 -15.84 -10.46 3.29
CA SER A 14 -14.87 -10.90 4.27
C SER A 14 -13.87 -9.76 4.32
N ASN A 15 -13.76 -9.11 5.48
CA ASN A 15 -12.74 -8.11 5.80
C ASN A 15 -11.35 -8.79 5.84
N ARG A 16 -11.09 -9.72 4.92
CA ARG A 16 -9.77 -10.24 4.64
C ARG A 16 -9.11 -9.13 3.86
N GLU A 17 -8.20 -8.43 4.53
CA GLU A 17 -7.29 -7.54 3.85
C GLU A 17 -6.70 -8.30 2.66
N PRO A 18 -6.75 -7.72 1.44
CA PRO A 18 -6.10 -8.34 0.31
C PRO A 18 -4.62 -8.52 0.67
N ASN A 19 -4.14 -9.77 0.67
CA ASN A 19 -2.73 -10.09 0.79
C ASN A 19 -2.02 -9.61 -0.49
N ILE A 20 -1.79 -8.30 -0.57
CA ILE A 20 -1.11 -7.64 -1.67
C ILE A 20 0.40 -7.75 -1.44
N THR A 21 1.09 -8.37 -2.39
CA THR A 21 2.56 -8.45 -2.37
C THR A 21 3.09 -7.45 -3.39
N LEU A 22 3.71 -6.37 -2.92
CA LEU A 22 4.28 -5.35 -3.80
C LEU A 22 5.70 -5.73 -4.25
N PRO A 23 6.12 -5.36 -5.48
CA PRO A 23 7.49 -5.57 -5.93
C PRO A 23 8.48 -4.75 -5.07
N PRO A 24 9.66 -5.30 -4.75
CA PRO A 24 10.62 -4.59 -3.92
C PRO A 24 11.27 -3.41 -4.64
N PHE A 25 11.44 -2.30 -3.96
CA PHE A 25 12.16 -1.12 -4.46
C PHE A 25 13.42 -0.85 -3.66
N HIS A 26 14.56 -0.85 -4.34
CA HIS A 26 15.86 -0.70 -3.70
C HIS A 26 16.37 0.75 -3.66
N GLY A 27 15.72 1.67 -4.39
CA GLY A 27 16.17 3.07 -4.49
C GLY A 27 17.48 3.22 -5.25
N LYS A 28 17.62 2.54 -6.39
CA LYS A 28 18.80 2.67 -7.26
C LYS A 28 18.71 3.94 -8.12
N ASP A 29 19.86 4.45 -8.54
CA ASP A 29 20.02 5.71 -9.30
C ASP A 29 19.47 5.67 -10.75
N ASN A 30 18.67 4.65 -11.09
CA ASN A 30 18.06 4.51 -12.40
C ASN A 30 16.58 4.91 -12.35
N VAL A 31 16.24 6.02 -12.99
CA VAL A 31 14.86 6.53 -13.11
C VAL A 31 13.90 5.49 -13.69
N GLU A 32 14.35 4.68 -14.66
CA GLU A 32 13.54 3.63 -15.27
C GLU A 32 13.11 2.58 -14.24
N THR A 33 13.97 2.25 -13.27
CA THR A 33 13.63 1.29 -12.21
C THR A 33 12.58 1.82 -11.24
N TYR A 34 12.53 3.14 -11.03
CA TYR A 34 11.47 3.77 -10.25
C TYR A 34 10.14 3.72 -11.01
N LEU A 35 10.14 4.12 -12.29
CA LEU A 35 8.94 4.15 -13.13
C LEU A 35 8.31 2.76 -13.28
N ASP A 36 9.13 1.73 -13.52
CA ASP A 36 8.69 0.35 -13.60
C ASP A 36 8.06 -0.15 -12.30
N TRP A 37 8.64 0.22 -11.16
CA TRP A 37 8.11 -0.15 -9.85
C TRP A 37 6.80 0.57 -9.56
N GLU A 38 6.74 1.88 -9.79
CA GLU A 38 5.56 2.73 -9.59
C GLU A 38 4.38 2.22 -10.42
N MET A 39 4.59 1.97 -11.72
CA MET A 39 3.55 1.46 -12.61
C MET A 39 2.98 0.11 -12.14
N LYS A 40 3.85 -0.81 -11.69
CA LYS A 40 3.41 -2.13 -11.17
C LYS A 40 2.65 -2.01 -9.86
N VAL A 41 3.10 -1.13 -8.96
CA VAL A 41 2.44 -0.87 -7.67
C VAL A 41 1.06 -0.26 -7.89
N GLU A 42 0.92 0.74 -8.77
CA GLU A 42 -0.38 1.35 -9.08
C GLU A 42 -1.36 0.34 -9.72
N GLN A 43 -0.88 -0.53 -10.61
CA GLN A 43 -1.70 -1.63 -11.14
C GLN A 43 -2.20 -2.55 -10.04
N LEU A 44 -1.33 -2.96 -9.11
CA LEU A 44 -1.71 -3.81 -7.98
C LEU A 44 -2.71 -3.11 -7.05
N PHE A 45 -2.51 -1.83 -6.75
CA PHE A 45 -3.46 -1.05 -5.95
C PHE A 45 -4.83 -0.95 -6.61
N SER A 46 -4.87 -0.70 -7.92
CA SER A 46 -6.11 -0.66 -8.69
C SER A 46 -6.83 -2.01 -8.68
N CYS A 47 -6.11 -3.11 -8.94
CA CYS A 47 -6.69 -4.46 -8.95
C CYS A 47 -7.23 -4.90 -7.59
N HIS A 48 -6.59 -4.48 -6.49
CA HIS A 48 -6.99 -4.84 -5.13
C HIS A 48 -7.91 -3.83 -4.44
N GLY A 49 -8.23 -2.70 -5.10
CA GLY A 49 -9.08 -1.66 -4.52
C GLY A 49 -8.49 -1.02 -3.26
N VAL A 50 -7.16 -0.79 -3.25
CA VAL A 50 -6.46 -0.18 -2.11
C VAL A 50 -6.84 1.30 -1.99
N SER A 51 -7.28 1.74 -0.81
CA SER A 51 -7.60 3.14 -0.54
C SER A 51 -6.34 4.02 -0.52
N GLU A 52 -6.49 5.30 -0.91
CA GLU A 52 -5.39 6.28 -0.95
C GLU A 52 -4.65 6.37 0.39
N GLU A 53 -5.39 6.37 1.50
CA GLU A 53 -4.89 6.33 2.88
C GLU A 53 -3.88 5.17 3.11
N ARG A 54 -4.14 4.00 2.51
CA ARG A 54 -3.29 2.81 2.71
C ARG A 54 -2.13 2.72 1.74
N LYS A 55 -2.18 3.40 0.59
CA LYS A 55 -1.19 3.24 -0.49
C LYS A 55 0.23 3.55 -0.02
N VAL A 56 0.42 4.68 0.66
CA VAL A 56 1.74 5.10 1.15
C VAL A 56 2.31 4.07 2.12
N SER A 57 1.50 3.63 3.08
CA SER A 57 1.92 2.60 4.05
C SER A 57 2.35 1.32 3.35
N LEU A 58 1.56 0.81 2.42
CA LEU A 58 1.87 -0.42 1.69
C LEU A 58 3.10 -0.26 0.79
N ALA A 59 3.20 0.83 0.02
CA ALA A 59 4.36 1.10 -0.84
C ALA A 59 5.67 1.12 -0.04
N THR A 60 5.66 1.72 1.16
CA THR A 60 6.86 1.80 2.01
C THR A 60 7.29 0.44 2.56
N LEU A 61 6.38 -0.54 2.69
CA LEU A 61 6.73 -1.91 3.06
C LEU A 61 7.51 -2.63 1.95
N SER A 62 7.42 -2.15 0.71
CA SER A 62 8.19 -2.70 -0.41
C SER A 62 9.61 -2.14 -0.50
N PHE A 63 9.96 -1.13 0.30
CA PHE A 63 11.29 -0.54 0.28
C PHE A 63 12.33 -1.49 0.87
N GLN A 64 13.47 -1.56 0.20
CA GLN A 64 14.63 -2.35 0.58
C GLN A 64 15.90 -1.53 0.37
N GLY A 65 17.00 -1.91 1.04
CA GLY A 65 18.30 -1.25 0.88
C GLY A 65 18.24 0.28 1.03
N HIS A 66 18.80 1.00 0.04
CA HIS A 66 18.91 2.47 0.06
C HIS A 66 17.57 3.18 0.20
N ALA A 67 16.52 2.71 -0.47
CA ALA A 67 15.17 3.28 -0.34
C ALA A 67 14.68 3.26 1.11
N MET A 68 14.93 2.17 1.84
CA MET A 68 14.50 2.05 3.25
C MET A 68 15.30 2.98 4.17
N TYR A 69 16.61 3.11 3.94
CA TYR A 69 17.45 4.07 4.67
C TYR A 69 17.02 5.52 4.43
N TRP A 70 16.73 5.87 3.18
CA TRP A 70 16.20 7.19 2.83
C TRP A 70 14.87 7.47 3.54
N TRP A 71 13.91 6.53 3.47
CA TRP A 71 12.59 6.70 4.08
C TRP A 71 12.65 6.87 5.61
N THR A 72 13.50 6.10 6.27
CA THR A 72 13.69 6.20 7.73
C THR A 72 14.37 7.51 8.13
N SER A 73 15.35 7.96 7.36
CA SER A 73 16.02 9.26 7.56
C SER A 73 15.04 10.43 7.38
N LEU A 74 14.23 10.40 6.32
CA LEU A 74 13.20 11.41 6.05
C LEU A 74 12.17 11.50 7.19
N LYS A 75 11.70 10.35 7.70
CA LYS A 75 10.78 10.32 8.85
C LYS A 75 11.41 10.91 10.12
N LYS A 76 12.71 10.69 10.34
CA LYS A 76 13.43 11.27 11.48
C LYS A 76 13.54 12.79 11.35
N GLU A 77 13.91 13.27 10.16
CA GLU A 77 14.03 14.70 9.88
C GLU A 77 12.69 15.43 10.06
N ARG A 78 11.59 14.90 9.53
CA ARG A 78 10.25 15.49 9.73
C ARG A 78 9.88 15.61 11.22
N ARG A 79 10.21 14.61 12.04
CA ARG A 79 9.96 14.65 13.49
C ARG A 79 10.76 15.75 14.17
N ILE A 80 12.01 15.96 13.76
CA ILE A 80 12.87 17.03 14.29
C ILE A 80 12.31 18.41 13.90
N ASN A 81 11.81 18.52 12.67
CA ASN A 81 11.28 19.77 12.13
C ASN A 81 9.84 20.07 12.59
N HIS A 82 9.26 19.26 13.49
CA HIS A 82 7.85 19.36 13.92
C HIS A 82 6.84 19.33 12.77
N GLU A 83 7.21 18.72 11.66
CA GLU A 83 6.34 18.53 10.51
C GLU A 83 5.30 17.44 10.83
N PRO A 84 4.07 17.55 10.28
CA PRO A 84 3.10 16.48 10.35
C PRO A 84 3.74 15.17 9.84
N GLN A 85 3.40 14.07 10.53
CA GLN A 85 3.69 12.76 9.99
C GLN A 85 2.98 12.64 8.64
N PHE A 86 3.49 11.79 7.75
CA PHE A 86 2.72 11.43 6.56
C PHE A 86 1.38 10.92 7.06
N ASN A 87 0.31 11.71 6.84
CA ASN A 87 -1.04 11.32 7.22
C ASN A 87 -1.38 10.11 6.34
N ILE A 88 -1.30 8.94 6.96
CA ILE A 88 -1.75 7.64 6.44
C ILE A 88 -3.27 7.66 6.55
#